data_AF-A0AAW1CWJ1-F1
#
_entry.id   AF-A0AAW1CWJ1-F1
#
_cell.length_a   1.000
_cell.length_b   1.000
_cell.length_c   1.000
_cell.angle_alpha   90.00
_cell.angle_beta   90.00
_cell.angle_gamma   90.00
#
_symmetry.space_group_name_H-M   'P 1'
#
loop_
_entity.id
_entity.type
_entity.pdbx_description
1 polymer ?
#
loop_
_entity_poly.entity_id
_entity_poly.type
_entity_poly.pdbx_seq_one_letter_code
_entity_poly.pdbx_strand_id
1 'polypeptide(L)' 'MLSVLIIEGMGDFRCKHCNKAYTRLGNMRRHERYECLGSLPRFRCSICSHTSRRKHDLQRHIFCKHYKFF' A
#
# COMPACT_ATOMS: atom_id res chain seq x y z
N MET A 1 31.12 -20.25 -17.00
CA MET A 1 30.82 -19.49 -15.76
C MET A 1 30.50 -18.06 -16.18
N LEU A 2 29.29 -17.84 -16.72
CA LEU A 2 28.84 -16.51 -17.13
C LEU A 2 28.60 -15.69 -15.87
N SER A 3 29.50 -14.76 -15.60
CA SER A 3 29.38 -13.72 -14.59
C SER A 3 28.14 -12.87 -14.91
N VAL A 4 27.03 -13.22 -14.26
CA VAL A 4 25.82 -12.42 -14.20
C VAL A 4 26.19 -11.13 -13.48
N LEU A 5 26.42 -10.07 -14.25
CA LEU A 5 26.39 -8.71 -13.75
C LEU A 5 24.94 -8.41 -13.36
N ILE A 6 24.53 -8.87 -12.18
CA ILE A 6 23.40 -8.27 -11.48
C ILE A 6 23.86 -6.85 -11.22
N ILE A 7 23.35 -5.90 -12.01
CA ILE A 7 23.37 -4.49 -11.64
C ILE A 7 22.46 -4.40 -10.42
N GLU A 8 23.02 -4.65 -9.23
CA GLU A 8 22.36 -4.37 -7.96
C GLU A 8 22.12 -2.86 -7.89
N GLY A 9 20.93 -2.40 -8.27
CA GLY A 9 20.50 -1.04 -7.92
C GLY A 9 19.80 -0.18 -8.96
N MET A 10 19.42 -0.67 -10.16
CA MET A 10 18.74 0.17 -11.15
C MET A 10 17.21 -0.03 -11.28
N GLY A 11 16.59 -0.98 -10.57
CA GLY A 11 15.19 -1.35 -10.83
C GLY A 11 14.17 -1.08 -9.73
N ASP A 12 14.60 -0.99 -8.47
CA ASP A 12 13.70 -1.04 -7.33
C ASP A 12 13.66 0.26 -6.53
N PHE A 13 12.45 0.78 -6.34
CA PHE A 13 12.19 1.92 -5.45
C PHE A 13 12.14 1.42 -4.01
N ARG A 14 13.20 1.67 -3.25
CA ARG A 14 13.32 1.24 -1.84
C ARG A 14 12.78 2.29 -0.88
N CYS A 15 12.07 1.85 0.15
CA CYS A 15 11.67 2.70 1.27
C CYS A 15 12.87 2.97 2.18
N LYS A 16 13.14 4.24 2.50
CA LYS A 16 14.28 4.65 3.35
C LYS A 16 14.14 4.24 4.83
N HIS A 17 12.94 3.91 5.27
CA HIS A 17 12.62 3.67 6.67
C HIS A 17 12.56 2.17 7.04
N CYS A 18 12.24 1.28 6.09
CA CYS A 18 12.16 -0.16 6.35
C CYS A 18 12.83 -1.03 5.26
N ASN A 19 13.52 -0.40 4.30
CA ASN A 19 14.26 -1.02 3.21
C ASN A 19 13.44 -1.95 2.27
N LYS A 20 12.10 -1.94 2.37
CA LYS A 20 11.24 -2.66 1.42
C LYS A 20 11.40 -2.11 0.00
N ALA A 21 11.57 -3.02 -0.95
CA ALA A 21 11.69 -2.74 -2.38
C ALA A 21 10.34 -2.82 -3.08
N TYR A 22 10.15 -1.94 -4.07
CA TYR A 22 8.96 -1.89 -4.92
C TYR A 22 9.36 -1.68 -6.37
N THR A 23 8.65 -2.34 -7.28
CA THR A 23 8.85 -2.20 -8.73
C THR A 23 8.38 -0.85 -9.30
N ARG A 24 7.64 -0.05 -8.53
CA ARG A 24 7.09 1.25 -8.97
C ARG A 24 7.24 2.32 -7.90
N LEU A 25 7.68 3.52 -8.28
CA LEU A 25 7.88 4.65 -7.38
C LEU A 25 6.61 5.03 -6.62
N GLY A 26 5.47 5.02 -7.31
CA GLY A 26 4.17 5.33 -6.70
C GLY A 26 3.77 4.34 -5.60
N ASN A 27 4.15 3.06 -5.72
CA ASN A 27 3.89 2.06 -4.69
C ASN A 27 4.78 2.28 -3.47
N MET A 28 6.08 2.57 -3.68
CA MET A 28 7.00 2.89 -2.59
C MET A 28 6.55 4.13 -1.82
N ARG A 29 6.24 5.24 -2.50
CA ARG A 29 5.75 6.48 -1.86
C ARG A 29 4.45 6.25 -1.08
N ARG A 30 3.55 5.42 -1.61
CA ARG A 30 2.31 5.04 -0.91
C ARG A 30 2.61 4.26 0.36
N HIS A 31 3.50 3.28 0.27
CA HIS A 31 3.92 2.51 1.43
C HIS A 31 4.54 3.41 2.51
N GLU A 32 5.47 4.28 2.14
CA GLU A 32 6.12 5.22 3.06
C GLU A 32 5.07 6.08 3.78
N ARG A 33 4.14 6.66 3.04
CA ARG A 33 3.09 7.54 3.58
C ARG A 33 2.08 6.83 4.48
N TYR A 34 1.64 5.62 4.12
CA TYR A 34 0.46 4.99 4.73
C TYR A 34 0.77 3.77 5.60
N GLU A 35 1.96 3.19 5.49
CA GLU A 35 2.29 1.91 6.11
C GLU A 35 3.57 1.98 6.94
N CYS A 36 4.61 2.64 6.44
CA CYS A 36 5.93 2.62 7.09
C CYS A 36 6.01 3.53 8.31
N LEU A 37 5.57 4.79 8.18
CA LEU A 37 5.55 5.74 9.31
C LEU A 37 4.36 5.52 10.25
N GLY A 38 3.64 4.40 10.11
CA GLY A 38 2.57 4.02 11.03
C GLY A 38 1.35 4.95 11.01
N SER A 39 1.02 5.58 9.86
CA SER A 39 -0.16 6.45 9.81
C SER A 39 -1.42 5.65 10.17
N LEU A 40 -2.11 6.09 11.22
CA LEU A 40 -3.38 5.52 11.68
C LEU A 40 -4.40 5.43 10.54
N PRO A 41 -5.42 4.54 10.65
CA PRO A 41 -6.51 4.50 9.70
C PRO A 41 -7.10 5.90 9.47
N ARG A 42 -7.12 6.33 8.20
CA ARG A 42 -7.54 7.68 7.82
C ARG A 42 -9.03 7.75 7.46
N PHE A 43 -9.66 6.60 7.21
CA PHE A 43 -11.02 6.54 6.69
C PHE A 43 -11.83 5.51 7.46
N ARG A 44 -12.77 5.96 8.29
CA ARG A 44 -13.72 5.12 9.01
C ARG A 44 -14.95 4.86 8.13
N CYS A 45 -15.45 3.64 8.15
CA CYS A 45 -16.73 3.33 7.53
C CYS A 45 -17.87 4.01 8.30
N SER A 46 -18.84 4.58 7.57
CA SER A 46 -20.02 5.20 8.18
C SER A 46 -21.05 4.18 8.67
N ILE A 47 -20.92 2.91 8.27
CA ILE A 47 -21.92 1.85 8.54
C ILE A 47 -21.42 0.86 9.60
N CYS A 48 -20.11 0.66 9.75
CA CYS A 48 -19.55 -0.24 10.74
C CYS A 48 -18.21 0.29 11.31
N SER A 49 -17.65 -0.42 12.29
CA SER A 49 -16.38 -0.05 12.93
C SER A 49 -15.13 -0.31 12.06
N HIS A 50 -15.29 -0.74 10.80
CA HIS A 50 -14.15 -0.97 9.91
C HIS A 50 -13.45 0.34 9.55
N THR A 51 -12.12 0.29 9.50
CA THR A 51 -11.29 1.42 9.11
C THR A 51 -10.28 1.04 8.05
N SER A 52 -10.14 1.89 7.04
CA SER A 52 -9.20 1.69 5.94
C SER A 52 -8.13 2.79 5.92
N ARG A 53 -6.96 2.45 5.37
CA ARG A 53 -5.85 3.40 5.18
C ARG A 53 -6.01 4.28 3.95
N ARG A 54 -6.82 3.86 2.97
CA ARG A 54 -7.02 4.52 1.68
C ARG A 54 -8.51 4.64 1.34
N LYS A 55 -8.89 5.71 0.64
CA LYS A 55 -10.28 6.02 0.27
C LYS A 55 -10.90 4.93 -0.63
N HIS A 56 -10.17 4.48 -1.65
CA HIS A 56 -10.70 3.45 -2.57
C HIS A 56 -10.89 2.10 -1.87
N ASP A 57 -10.08 1.78 -0.86
CA ASP A 57 -10.27 0.57 -0.05
C ASP A 57 -11.56 0.67 0.76
N LEU A 58 -11.86 1.85 1.34
CA LEU A 58 -13.11 2.07 2.05
C LEU A 58 -14.33 2.02 1.12
N GLN A 59 -14.26 2.63 -0.05
CA GLN A 59 -15.35 2.58 -1.04
C GLN A 59 -15.65 1.14 -1.46
N ARG A 60 -14.60 0.37 -1.75
CA ARG A 60 -14.73 -1.06 -2.05
C ARG A 60 -15.31 -1.83 -0.87
N HIS A 61 -14.88 -1.53 0.36
CA HIS A 61 -15.44 -2.14 1.57
C HIS A 61 -16.94 -1.87 1.67
N ILE A 62 -17.36 -0.61 1.58
CA ILE A 62 -18.77 -0.21 1.64
C ILE A 62 -19.57 -0.91 0.54
N PHE A 63 -19.08 -0.87 -0.70
CA PHE A 63 -19.72 -1.53 -1.82
C PHE A 63 -19.90 -3.03 -1.60
N CYS A 64 -18.83 -3.74 -1.24
CA CYS A 64 -18.85 -5.21 -1.12
C CYS A 64 -19.52 -5.73 0.17
N LYS A 65 -19.55 -4.94 1.25
CA LYS A 65 -20.00 -5.39 2.58
C LYS A 65 -21.31 -4.77 3.04
N HIS A 66 -21.72 -3.66 2.45
CA HIS A 66 -22.94 -2.95 2.86
C HIS A 66 -23.92 -2.70 1.71
N TYR A 67 -23.44 -2.57 0.46
CA TYR A 67 -24.31 -2.43 -0.71
C TYR A 67 -24.42 -3.67 -1.59
N LYS A 68 -23.62 -4.70 -1.33
CA LYS A 68 -23.78 -5.99 -2.02
C LYS A 68 -24.90 -6.74 -1.31
N PHE A 69 -26.12 -6.51 -1.79
CA PHE A 69 -27.31 -7.28 -1.45
C PHE A 69 -27.04 -8.76 -1.74
N PHE A 70 -27.25 -9.63 -0.75
CA PHE A 70 -27.75 -10.98 -1.01
C PHE A 70 -29.24 -10.87 -1.29
#